data_AF-A0A0U2XE48-F1
#
_entry.id   AF-A0A0U2XE48-F1
#
_cell.length_a   1.000
_cell.length_b   1.000
_cell.length_c   1.000
_cell.angle_alpha   90.00
_cell.angle_beta   90.00
_cell.angle_gamma   90.00
#
_symmetry.space_group_name_H-M   'P 1'
#
loop_
_entity.id
_entity.type
_entity.pdbx_description
1 polymer ?
#
loop_
_entity_poly.entity_id
_entity_poly.type
_entity_poly.pdbx_seq_one_letter_code
_entity_poly.pdbx_strand_id
1 'polypeptide(L)'
;AEQIGRSELHQRAREYICMHFGEVAKQEEFFNLSHCQLATLISRDDLNVRCESEVFHACINWVKYDCEQRRFYVQALLRAVRCHSLTPHFLQMQLQKCEI
;
A
#
# COMPACT_ATOMS: atom_id res chain seq x y z
N ALA A 1 16.62 16.17 -23.81
CA ALA A 1 15.48 15.40 -24.34
C ALA A 1 15.20 14.10 -23.55
N GLU A 2 16.11 13.61 -22.71
CA GLU A 2 15.95 12.29 -22.05
C GLU A 2 15.12 12.28 -20.76
N GLN A 3 14.85 13.42 -20.12
CA GLN A 3 14.04 13.48 -18.89
C GLN A 3 12.52 13.36 -19.13
N ILE A 4 12.05 13.68 -20.34
CA ILE A 4 10.61 13.73 -20.66
C ILE A 4 10.06 12.29 -20.76
N GLY A 5 10.80 11.38 -21.41
CA GLY A 5 10.38 9.99 -21.56
C GLY A 5 10.36 9.17 -20.26
N ARG A 6 11.29 9.44 -19.33
CA ARG A 6 11.31 8.79 -18.00
C ARG A 6 10.12 9.20 -17.14
N SER A 7 9.73 10.47 -17.23
CA SER A 7 8.60 11.01 -16.46
C SER A 7 7.27 10.44 -16.96
N GLU A 8 7.12 10.30 -18.28
CA GLU A 8 5.91 9.76 -18.89
C GLU A 8 5.73 8.26 -18.64
N LEU A 9 6.81 7.47 -18.74
CA LEU A 9 6.80 6.05 -18.38
C LEU A 9 6.50 5.84 -16.89
N HIS A 10 7.10 6.66 -16.02
CA HIS A 10 6.84 6.60 -14.58
C HIS A 10 5.40 6.97 -14.26
N GLN A 11 4.85 7.98 -14.93
CA GLN A 11 3.45 8.38 -14.77
C GLN A 11 2.50 7.25 -15.23
N ARG A 12 2.73 6.68 -16.41
CA ARG A 12 1.94 5.56 -16.95
C ARG A 12 2.00 4.32 -16.06
N ALA A 13 3.19 3.96 -15.58
CA ALA A 13 3.36 2.84 -14.65
C ALA A 13 2.60 3.11 -13.34
N ARG A 14 2.64 4.34 -12.83
CA ARG A 14 1.89 4.73 -11.64
C ARG A 14 0.38 4.70 -11.83
N GLU A 15 -0.12 5.13 -12.98
CA GLU A 15 -1.54 5.04 -13.33
C GLU A 15 -1.99 3.59 -13.42
N TYR A 16 -1.17 2.72 -14.05
CA TYR A 16 -1.42 1.29 -14.11
C TYR A 16 -1.51 0.65 -12.72
N ILE A 17 -0.56 0.97 -11.83
CA ILE A 17 -0.60 0.49 -10.44
C ILE A 17 -1.86 0.97 -9.74
N CYS A 18 -2.28 2.22 -9.94
CA CYS A 18 -3.52 2.71 -9.35
C CYS A 18 -4.73 1.95 -9.87
N MET A 19 -4.82 1.69 -11.17
CA MET A 19 -5.94 0.96 -11.80
C MET A 19 -6.00 -0.52 -11.41
N HIS A 20 -4.84 -1.15 -11.16
CA HIS A 20 -4.70 -2.59 -10.91
C HIS A 20 -4.11 -2.91 -9.52
N PHE A 21 -4.30 -2.03 -8.53
CA PHE A 21 -3.63 -2.12 -7.23
C PHE A 21 -3.79 -3.50 -6.57
N GLY A 22 -5.00 -4.08 -6.60
CA GLY A 22 -5.27 -5.39 -6.00
C GLY A 22 -4.47 -6.55 -6.62
N GLU A 23 -4.13 -6.47 -7.91
CA GLU A 23 -3.29 -7.46 -8.58
C GLU A 23 -1.80 -7.17 -8.36
N VAL A 24 -1.41 -5.89 -8.40
CA VAL A 24 -0.04 -5.45 -8.15
C VAL A 24 0.39 -5.76 -6.72
N ALA A 25 -0.49 -5.61 -5.72
CA ALA A 25 -0.22 -5.91 -4.32
C ALA A 25 0.12 -7.39 -4.05
N LYS A 26 -0.07 -8.27 -5.03
CA LYS A 26 0.28 -9.71 -4.97
C LYS A 26 1.62 -10.03 -5.65
N GLN A 27 2.19 -9.10 -6.41
CA GLN A 27 3.42 -9.32 -7.18
C GLN A 27 4.67 -9.06 -6.33
N GLU A 28 5.79 -9.72 -6.64
CA GLU A 28 7.07 -9.54 -5.94
C GLU A 28 7.59 -8.09 -6.00
N GLU A 29 7.36 -7.40 -7.10
CA GLU A 29 7.75 -6.00 -7.30
C GLU A 29 7.14 -5.08 -6.24
N PHE A 30 5.93 -5.40 -5.77
CA PHE A 30 5.29 -4.66 -4.68
C PHE A 30 6.03 -4.87 -3.36
N PHE A 31 6.48 -6.09 -3.06
CA PHE A 31 7.26 -6.40 -1.86
C PHE A 31 8.67 -5.81 -1.88
N ASN A 32 9.19 -5.49 -3.08
CA ASN A 32 10.45 -4.78 -3.28
C ASN A 32 10.35 -3.26 -3.13
N LEU A 33 9.14 -2.69 -2.98
CA LEU A 33 8.99 -1.26 -2.70
C LEU A 33 9.59 -0.90 -1.34
N SER A 34 10.23 0.26 -1.25
CA SER A 34 10.60 0.86 0.03
C SER A 34 9.37 1.38 0.79
N HIS A 35 9.49 1.55 2.11
CA HIS A 35 8.41 2.10 2.94
C HIS A 35 7.92 3.47 2.45
N CYS A 36 8.82 4.36 1.98
CA CYS A 36 8.44 5.66 1.42
C CYS A 36 7.63 5.52 0.12
N GLN A 37 8.05 4.62 -0.78
CA GLN A 37 7.34 4.37 -2.04
C GLN A 37 5.97 3.78 -1.78
N LEU A 38 5.87 2.81 -0.86
CA LEU A 38 4.61 2.21 -0.47
C LEU A 38 3.68 3.25 0.18
N ALA A 39 4.16 4.02 1.16
CA ALA A 39 3.38 5.08 1.81
C ALA A 39 2.87 6.11 0.80
N THR A 40 3.72 6.53 -0.14
CA THR A 40 3.33 7.44 -1.23
C THR A 40 2.25 6.80 -2.09
N LEU A 41 2.39 5.52 -2.43
CA LEU A 41 1.44 4.80 -3.27
C LEU A 41 0.07 4.70 -2.59
N ILE A 42 0.01 4.23 -1.34
CA ILE A 42 -1.24 3.99 -0.61
C ILE A 42 -1.96 5.28 -0.19
N SER A 43 -1.24 6.39 -0.06
CA SER A 43 -1.84 7.70 0.27
C SER A 43 -2.63 8.33 -0.88
N ARG A 44 -2.57 7.77 -2.09
CA ARG A 44 -3.20 8.36 -3.28
C ARG A 44 -4.69 8.15 -3.29
N ASP A 45 -5.45 9.21 -3.57
CA ASP A 45 -6.92 9.16 -3.67
C ASP A 45 -7.40 8.46 -4.95
N ASP A 46 -6.53 8.34 -5.95
CA ASP A 46 -6.86 7.74 -7.26
C ASP A 46 -6.66 6.21 -7.31
N LEU A 47 -6.40 5.56 -6.19
CA LEU A 47 -6.26 4.09 -6.15
C LEU A 47 -7.60 3.42 -6.46
N ASN A 48 -7.62 2.59 -7.50
CA ASN A 48 -8.77 1.78 -7.87
C ASN A 48 -8.84 0.53 -6.99
N VAL A 49 -9.25 0.73 -5.74
CA VAL A 49 -9.52 -0.33 -4.77
C VAL A 49 -11.01 -0.42 -4.50
N ARG A 50 -11.52 -1.62 -4.24
CA ARG A 50 -12.94 -1.80 -3.91
C ARG A 50 -13.23 -1.29 -2.50
N CYS A 51 -12.29 -1.51 -1.59
CA CYS A 51 -12.36 -1.10 -0.20
C CYS A 51 -10.95 -0.78 0.33
N GLU A 52 -10.87 0.12 1.32
CA GLU A 52 -9.63 0.44 2.04
C GLU A 52 -9.05 -0.77 2.80
N SER A 53 -9.86 -1.80 3.04
CA SER A 53 -9.37 -3.07 3.59
C SER A 53 -8.38 -3.76 2.65
N GLU A 54 -8.48 -3.59 1.33
CA GLU A 54 -7.48 -4.12 0.38
C GLU A 54 -6.12 -3.42 0.55
N VAL A 55 -6.12 -2.10 0.74
CA VAL A 55 -4.90 -1.31 1.01
C VAL A 55 -4.29 -1.70 2.34
N PHE A 56 -5.13 -1.84 3.37
CA PHE A 56 -4.71 -2.30 4.68
C PHE A 56 -4.03 -3.68 4.60
N HIS A 57 -4.67 -4.68 3.99
CA HIS A 57 -4.09 -6.02 3.85
C HIS A 57 -2.78 -6.01 3.06
N ALA A 58 -2.68 -5.18 2.01
CA ALA A 58 -1.44 -5.03 1.25
C ALA A 58 -0.30 -4.50 2.13
N CYS A 59 -0.56 -3.53 3.01
CA CYS A 59 0.42 -3.02 3.96
C CYS A 59 0.86 -4.09 4.96
N ILE A 60 -0.08 -4.83 5.53
CA ILE A 60 0.22 -5.91 6.48
C ILE A 60 1.04 -7.01 5.81
N ASN A 61 0.69 -7.42 4.59
CA ASN A 61 1.45 -8.40 3.83
C ASN A 61 2.87 -7.91 3.52
N TRP A 62 3.03 -6.64 3.14
CA TRP A 62 4.34 -6.05 2.89
C TRP A 62 5.24 -6.05 4.12
N VAL A 63 4.67 -5.82 5.31
CA VAL A 63 5.39 -5.92 6.58
C VAL A 63 5.71 -7.37 6.92
N LYS A 64 4.74 -8.29 6.79
CA LYS A 64 4.92 -9.72 7.06
C LYS A 64 6.04 -10.35 6.21
N TYR A 65 6.28 -9.82 4.99
CA TYR A 65 7.35 -10.27 4.11
C TYR A 65 8.76 -10.11 4.72
N ASP A 66 9.00 -9.06 5.51
CA ASP A 66 10.26 -8.84 6.23
C ASP A 66 9.97 -8.18 7.57
N CYS A 67 9.34 -8.95 8.46
CA CYS A 67 8.78 -8.46 9.71
C CYS A 67 9.85 -7.81 10.62
N GLU A 68 11.05 -8.39 10.67
CA GLU A 68 12.15 -7.91 11.51
C GLU A 68 12.54 -6.47 11.20
N GLN A 69 12.67 -6.14 9.91
CA GLN A 69 13.06 -4.79 9.49
C GLN A 69 11.85 -3.86 9.30
N ARG A 70 10.67 -4.41 8.97
CA ARG A 70 9.53 -3.60 8.51
C ARG A 70 8.49 -3.31 9.58
N ARG A 71 8.45 -4.05 10.70
CA ARG A 71 7.48 -3.84 11.79
C ARG A 71 7.44 -2.40 12.30
N PHE A 72 8.59 -1.71 12.30
CA PHE A 72 8.69 -0.33 12.77
C PHE A 72 7.96 0.67 11.87
N TYR A 73 7.71 0.31 10.60
CA TYR A 73 6.99 1.16 9.65
C TYR A 73 5.49 0.93 9.64
N VAL A 74 4.97 -0.10 10.33
CA VAL A 74 3.53 -0.41 10.39
C VAL A 74 2.73 0.82 10.76
N GLN A 75 3.11 1.51 11.84
CA GLN A 75 2.39 2.68 12.30
C GLN A 75 2.38 3.82 11.27
N ALA A 76 3.49 4.01 10.53
CA ALA A 76 3.57 5.02 9.48
C ALA A 76 2.69 4.64 8.28
N LEU A 77 2.69 3.37 7.87
CA LEU A 77 1.85 2.86 6.80
C LEU A 77 0.37 2.98 7.15
N LEU A 78 -0.02 2.65 8.39
CA LEU A 78 -1.41 2.77 8.85
C LEU A 78 -1.91 4.21 8.93
N ARG A 79 -1.03 5.20 9.08
CA ARG A 79 -1.42 6.61 8.96
C ARG A 79 -1.68 7.02 7.52
N ALA A 80 -0.99 6.37 6.58
CA ALA A 80 -1.21 6.59 5.15
C ALA A 80 -2.42 5.80 4.61
N VAL A 81 -2.76 4.67 5.22
CA VAL A 81 -4.07 4.02 5.04
C VAL A 81 -5.15 4.94 5.59
N ARG A 82 -6.23 5.14 4.84
CA ARG A 82 -7.38 5.92 5.29
C ARG A 82 -8.16 5.15 6.34
N CYS A 83 -7.62 5.06 7.55
CA CYS A 83 -8.24 4.32 8.66
C CYS A 83 -9.66 4.80 8.97
N HIS A 84 -9.98 6.07 8.68
CA HIS A 84 -11.33 6.63 8.81
C HIS A 84 -12.36 6.01 7.85
N SER A 85 -11.90 5.44 6.73
CA SER A 85 -12.72 4.73 5.74
C SER A 85 -12.87 3.24 6.06
N LEU A 86 -12.11 2.72 7.04
CA LEU A 86 -12.28 1.38 7.58
C LEU A 86 -13.39 1.39 8.63
N THR A 87 -14.20 0.34 8.66
CA THR A 87 -15.24 0.24 9.69
C THR A 87 -14.61 -0.01 11.07
N PRO A 88 -15.16 0.54 12.16
CA PRO A 88 -14.66 0.28 13.52
C PRO A 88 -14.61 -1.21 13.84
N HIS A 89 -15.58 -1.99 13.36
CA HIS A 89 -15.62 -3.45 13.51
C HIS A 89 -14.44 -4.13 12.80
N PHE A 90 -14.07 -3.69 11.60
CA PHE A 90 -12.91 -4.22 10.89
C PHE A 90 -11.62 -3.95 11.67
N LEU A 91 -11.41 -2.70 12.11
CA LEU A 91 -10.24 -2.32 12.91
C LEU A 91 -10.16 -3.12 14.22
N GLN A 92 -11.27 -3.26 14.92
CA GLN A 92 -11.33 -4.05 16.15
C GLN A 92 -10.99 -5.52 15.91
N MET A 93 -11.49 -6.12 14.83
CA MET A 93 -11.17 -7.49 14.45
C MET A 93 -9.68 -7.67 14.14
N GLN A 94 -9.06 -6.71 13.44
CA GLN A 94 -7.63 -6.78 13.10
C GLN A 94 -6.73 -6.63 14.34
N LEU A 95 -7.08 -5.74 15.26
CA LEU A 95 -6.40 -5.59 16.54
C LEU A 95 -6.52 -6.86 17.41
N GLN A 96 -7.70 -7.50 17.45
CA GLN A 96 -7.90 -8.75 18.19
C GLN A 96 -7.12 -9.92 17.61
N LYS A 97 -6.90 -9.94 16.29
CA LYS A 97 -6.13 -10.99 15.61
C LYS A 97 -4.62 -10.83 15.73
N CYS A 98 -4.13 -9.78 16.40
CA CYS A 98 -2.70 -9.43 16.45
C CYS A 98 -2.07 -9.34 15.06
N GLU A 99 -2.84 -8.92 14.04
CA GLU A 99 -2.28 -8.64 12.71
C GLU A 99 -1.60 -7.26 12.68
N ILE A 100 -1.64 -6.55 13.81
CA ILE A 100 -1.04 -5.24 14.09
C ILE A 100 -0.60 -5.18 15.55
#